data_AF-A0A2R4CCE8-F1
#
_entry.id   AF-A0A2R4CCE8-F1
#
_cell.length_a   1.000
_cell.length_b   1.000
_cell.length_c   1.000
_cell.angle_alpha   90.00
_cell.angle_beta   90.00
_cell.angle_gamma   90.00
#
_symmetry.space_group_name_H-M   'P 1'
#
loop_
_entity.id
_entity.type
_entity.pdbx_description
1 polymer ?
#
loop_
_entity_poly.entity_id
_entity_poly.type
_entity_poly.pdbx_seq_one_letter_code
_entity_poly.pdbx_strand_id
1 'polypeptide(L)'
;MASCRGRASRPYPALASCDPATVRAAIASAMRDPAMPAYPVVLFQLAQTARSLGDKEEAAFLYLAARLRSARQLVVEPGEIGALMGALQLSVAPLVMPALGADPAMARRVVARLLAWDKATPDPFRERAAHGTADVKAQMAQVEADIATGTGRLADQIAADKARQAESAAADAAVDRQLAQQTERRCAAGATDIAGERTRIDAEVRRVVADHALVRKHATGGVRSVSVAATEVRAGALPTRMSLTVTPVQGQPFYAEVLIETTVTRERRLDTISATLLCLTNQWLGQRQAGRDVCVSDPQAILP
;
A
#
# COMPACT_ATOMS: atom_id res chain seq x y z
N MET A 1 6.19 25.82 -2.49
CA MET A 1 5.14 24.78 -2.47
C MET A 1 5.50 23.67 -3.45
N ALA A 2 6.25 22.67 -3.00
CA ALA A 2 6.59 21.51 -3.82
C ALA A 2 5.37 20.56 -3.84
N SER A 3 4.82 20.35 -5.03
CA SER A 3 3.66 19.51 -5.28
C SER A 3 4.03 18.03 -5.08
N CYS A 4 3.68 17.47 -3.91
CA CYS A 4 3.60 16.02 -3.68
C CYS A 4 2.37 15.42 -4.38
N ARG A 5 2.16 15.70 -5.66
CA ARG A 5 1.12 15.07 -6.49
C ARG A 5 1.73 13.90 -7.26
N GLY A 6 1.31 12.69 -6.93
CA GLY A 6 1.33 11.57 -7.89
C GLY A 6 2.17 10.33 -7.58
N ARG A 7 2.76 10.16 -6.38
CA ARG A 7 3.57 8.95 -6.07
C ARG A 7 3.10 8.09 -4.90
N ALA A 8 2.06 8.49 -4.17
CA ALA A 8 1.59 7.75 -2.98
C ALA A 8 0.56 6.64 -3.28
N SER A 9 0.26 6.33 -4.54
CA SER A 9 -0.72 5.32 -4.91
C SER A 9 -0.11 4.22 -5.78
N ARG A 10 0.81 3.45 -5.20
CA ARG A 10 1.02 2.06 -5.64
C ARG A 10 0.87 1.15 -4.43
N PRO A 11 -0.31 0.55 -4.19
CA PRO A 11 -0.34 -0.68 -3.42
C PRO A 11 0.56 -1.65 -4.17
N TYR A 12 1.71 -2.00 -3.61
CA TYR A 12 2.65 -2.95 -4.22
C TYR A 12 1.86 -4.21 -4.59
N PRO A 13 1.62 -4.47 -5.89
CA PRO A 13 0.81 -5.62 -6.30
C PRO A 13 1.37 -6.88 -5.68
N ALA A 14 2.70 -6.98 -5.62
CA ALA A 14 3.47 -8.05 -4.98
C ALA A 14 3.08 -8.36 -3.51
N LEU A 15 2.55 -7.42 -2.73
CA LEU A 15 2.05 -7.69 -1.36
C LEU A 15 0.80 -8.58 -1.38
N ALA A 16 0.13 -8.67 -2.52
CA ALA A 16 -1.03 -9.52 -2.71
C ALA A 16 -0.69 -10.93 -3.22
N SER A 17 0.60 -11.25 -3.38
CA SER A 17 1.03 -12.56 -3.89
C SER A 17 0.80 -13.68 -2.89
N CYS A 18 0.57 -14.88 -3.42
CA CYS A 18 0.54 -16.12 -2.64
C CYS A 18 1.93 -16.72 -2.42
N ASP A 19 2.98 -16.19 -3.07
CA ASP A 19 4.37 -16.55 -2.79
C ASP A 19 4.94 -15.72 -1.63
N PRO A 20 5.24 -16.34 -0.47
CA PRO A 20 5.81 -15.63 0.68
C PRO A 20 7.14 -14.94 0.37
N ALA A 21 7.95 -15.47 -0.55
CA ALA A 21 9.23 -14.85 -0.90
C ALA A 21 9.04 -13.53 -1.64
N THR A 22 8.13 -13.51 -2.63
CA THR A 22 7.71 -12.30 -3.33
C THR A 22 7.17 -11.23 -2.39
N VAL A 23 6.29 -11.61 -1.46
CA VAL A 23 5.71 -10.68 -0.48
C VAL A 23 6.79 -10.11 0.47
N ARG A 24 7.69 -10.95 0.99
CA ARG A 24 8.82 -10.48 1.83
C ARG A 24 9.75 -9.52 1.08
N ALA A 25 10.06 -9.83 -0.18
CA ALA A 25 10.87 -8.96 -1.02
C ALA A 25 10.19 -7.60 -1.25
N ALA A 26 8.87 -7.59 -1.42
CA ALA A 26 8.09 -6.36 -1.56
C ALA A 26 8.11 -5.51 -0.28
N ILE A 27 7.94 -6.12 0.90
CA ILE A 27 8.06 -5.43 2.20
C ILE A 27 9.46 -4.82 2.35
N ALA A 28 10.50 -5.60 2.10
CA ALA A 28 11.88 -5.13 2.20
C ALA A 28 12.18 -3.99 1.19
N SER A 29 11.62 -4.06 -0.02
CA SER A 29 11.74 -3.00 -1.00
C SER A 29 11.02 -1.73 -0.56
N ALA A 30 9.83 -1.85 0.02
CA ALA A 30 9.08 -0.70 0.55
C ALA A 30 9.85 0.00 1.66
N MET A 31 10.50 -0.75 2.55
CA MET A 31 11.28 -0.17 3.65
C MET A 31 12.58 0.50 3.20
N ARG A 32 13.09 0.19 1.99
CA ARG A 32 14.26 0.87 1.41
C ARG A 32 13.91 2.15 0.64
N ASP A 33 12.66 2.30 0.21
CA ASP A 33 12.21 3.53 -0.44
C ASP A 33 11.98 4.60 0.65
N PRO A 34 12.73 5.71 0.68
CA PRO A 34 12.60 6.72 1.74
C PRO A 34 11.22 7.40 1.77
N ALA A 35 10.46 7.37 0.67
CA ALA A 35 9.13 7.97 0.62
C ALA A 35 8.03 7.11 1.27
N MET A 36 8.23 5.80 1.38
CA MET A 36 7.22 4.87 1.88
C MET A 36 7.08 4.82 3.42
N PRO A 37 8.16 4.72 4.21
CA PRO A 37 8.09 4.75 5.67
C PRO A 37 7.71 6.12 6.23
N ALA A 38 7.61 7.13 5.37
CA ALA A 38 7.09 8.44 5.72
C ALA A 38 5.56 8.44 5.93
N TYR A 39 4.82 7.48 5.36
CA TYR A 39 3.35 7.48 5.43
C TYR A 39 2.83 6.35 6.31
N PRO A 40 2.11 6.64 7.41
CA PRO A 40 1.64 5.61 8.34
C PRO A 40 0.71 4.57 7.72
N VAL A 41 -0.13 4.97 6.76
CA VAL A 41 -1.06 4.07 6.06
C VAL A 41 -0.31 2.90 5.43
N VAL A 42 0.83 3.19 4.79
CA VAL A 42 1.67 2.18 4.14
C VAL A 42 2.22 1.23 5.20
N LEU A 43 2.74 1.75 6.31
CA LEU A 43 3.30 0.94 7.39
C LEU A 43 2.24 0.01 8.03
N PHE A 44 1.00 0.48 8.22
CA PHE A 44 -0.11 -0.37 8.68
C PHE A 44 -0.41 -1.52 7.70
N GLN A 45 -0.44 -1.23 6.40
CA GLN A 45 -0.66 -2.25 5.38
C GLN A 45 0.48 -3.29 5.35
N LEU A 46 1.73 -2.84 5.46
CA LEU A 46 2.88 -3.74 5.51
C LEU A 46 2.84 -4.60 6.77
N ALA A 47 2.47 -4.02 7.93
CA ALA A 47 2.33 -4.75 9.18
C ALA A 47 1.29 -5.87 9.10
N GLN A 48 0.11 -5.58 8.56
CA GLN A 48 -0.92 -6.58 8.32
C GLN A 48 -0.43 -7.70 7.39
N THR A 49 0.30 -7.32 6.33
CA THR A 49 0.84 -8.27 5.35
C THR A 49 1.90 -9.18 5.97
N ALA A 50 2.87 -8.62 6.69
CA ALA A 50 3.87 -9.37 7.44
C ALA A 50 3.21 -10.34 8.43
N ARG A 51 2.15 -9.88 9.12
CA ARG A 51 1.44 -10.71 10.09
C ARG A 51 0.74 -11.90 9.43
N SER A 52 0.14 -11.71 8.25
CA SER A 52 -0.47 -12.78 7.45
C SER A 52 0.54 -13.81 6.93
N LEU A 53 1.81 -13.43 6.77
CA LEU A 53 2.90 -14.35 6.44
C LEU A 53 3.44 -15.13 7.66
N GLY A 54 2.94 -14.85 8.86
CA GLY A 54 3.46 -15.39 10.11
C GLY A 54 4.72 -14.69 10.63
N ASP A 55 5.15 -13.58 10.00
CA ASP A 55 6.31 -12.79 10.46
C ASP A 55 5.89 -11.80 11.56
N LYS A 56 5.79 -12.33 12.79
CA LYS A 56 5.30 -11.59 13.96
C LYS A 56 6.21 -10.42 14.35
N GLU A 57 7.52 -10.61 14.27
CA GLU A 57 8.50 -9.60 14.68
C GLU A 57 8.51 -8.43 13.67
N GLU A 58 8.50 -8.72 12.37
CA GLU A 58 8.40 -7.67 11.34
C GLU A 58 7.06 -6.93 11.40
N ALA A 59 5.96 -7.66 11.58
CA ALA A 59 4.64 -7.06 11.73
C ALA A 59 4.55 -6.11 12.94
N ALA A 60 5.11 -6.53 14.08
CA ALA A 60 5.20 -5.72 15.29
C ALA A 60 6.01 -4.45 15.08
N PHE A 61 7.18 -4.56 14.45
CA PHE A 61 8.01 -3.41 14.10
C PHE A 61 7.25 -2.42 13.20
N LEU A 62 6.67 -2.89 12.09
CA LEU A 62 5.94 -2.06 11.13
C LEU A 62 4.72 -1.39 11.76
N TYR A 63 3.98 -2.09 12.62
CA TYR A 63 2.83 -1.54 13.32
C TYR A 63 3.23 -0.44 14.32
N LEU A 64 4.27 -0.66 15.12
CA LEU A 64 4.74 0.37 16.05
C LEU A 64 5.33 1.57 15.31
N ALA A 65 6.03 1.35 14.18
CA ALA A 65 6.48 2.42 13.29
C ALA A 65 5.30 3.19 12.69
N ALA A 66 4.22 2.51 12.30
CA ALA A 66 2.99 3.16 11.83
C ALA A 66 2.39 4.05 12.91
N ARG A 67 2.19 3.53 14.13
CA ARG A 67 1.67 4.31 15.26
C ARG A 67 2.52 5.53 15.58
N LEU A 68 3.84 5.37 15.56
CA LEU A 68 4.80 6.43 15.78
C LEU A 68 4.61 7.56 14.76
N ARG A 69 4.60 7.22 13.47
CA ARG A 69 4.37 8.18 12.39
C ARG A 69 2.97 8.79 12.45
N SER A 70 1.94 8.01 12.80
CA SER A 70 0.56 8.50 12.98
C SER A 70 0.46 9.55 14.09
N ALA A 71 1.04 9.28 15.27
CA ALA A 71 1.01 10.22 16.38
C ALA A 71 1.61 11.58 15.98
N ARG A 72 2.73 11.55 15.26
CA ARG A 72 3.38 12.76 14.75
C ARG A 72 2.59 13.44 13.64
N GLN A 73 2.01 12.66 12.72
CA GLN A 73 1.14 13.20 11.67
C GLN A 73 -0.06 13.93 12.25
N LEU A 74 -0.71 13.39 13.29
CA LEU A 74 -1.90 13.99 13.89
C LEU A 74 -1.63 15.33 14.58
N VAL A 75 -0.41 15.57 15.04
CA VAL A 75 0.00 16.88 15.57
C VAL A 75 0.03 17.94 14.46
N VAL A 76 0.43 17.58 13.23
CA VAL A 76 0.58 18.53 12.12
C VAL A 76 -0.61 18.55 11.15
N GLU A 77 -1.42 17.49 11.15
CA GLU A 77 -2.57 17.28 10.27
C GLU A 77 -3.73 16.63 11.06
N PRO A 78 -4.40 17.33 11.98
CA PRO A 78 -5.42 16.74 12.86
C PRO A 78 -6.80 16.48 12.20
N GLY A 79 -6.95 16.75 10.89
CA GLY A 79 -8.23 16.67 10.17
C GLY A 79 -8.76 15.24 9.94
N GLU A 80 -9.37 14.99 8.78
CA GLU A 80 -10.01 13.69 8.46
C GLU A 80 -9.06 12.48 8.56
N ILE A 81 -7.75 12.71 8.49
CA ILE A 81 -6.74 11.66 8.66
C ILE A 81 -6.79 11.01 10.06
N GLY A 82 -7.29 11.72 11.09
CA GLY A 82 -7.48 11.17 12.44
C GLY A 82 -8.41 9.98 12.49
N ALA A 83 -9.56 10.08 11.81
CA ALA A 83 -10.52 8.98 11.74
C ALA A 83 -9.93 7.77 10.99
N LEU A 84 -9.20 8.01 9.90
CA LEU A 84 -8.50 6.97 9.16
C LEU A 84 -7.43 6.26 10.01
N MET A 85 -6.59 7.02 10.71
CA MET A 85 -5.55 6.46 11.58
C MET A 85 -6.16 5.64 12.72
N GLY A 86 -7.25 6.12 13.31
CA GLY A 86 -8.01 5.38 14.33
C GLY A 86 -8.55 4.05 13.79
N ALA A 87 -9.16 4.05 12.60
CA ALA A 87 -9.67 2.83 11.97
C ALA A 87 -8.55 1.83 11.62
N LEU A 88 -7.41 2.30 11.13
CA LEU A 88 -6.25 1.45 10.86
C LEU A 88 -5.66 0.86 12.14
N GLN A 89 -5.57 1.64 13.21
CA GLN A 89 -5.12 1.13 14.50
C GLN A 89 -6.09 0.06 15.04
N LEU A 90 -7.40 0.29 15.00
CA LEU A 90 -8.41 -0.67 15.46
C LEU A 90 -8.44 -1.97 14.64
N SER A 91 -8.06 -1.92 13.36
CA SER A 91 -8.01 -3.10 12.49
C SER A 91 -6.71 -3.90 12.59
N VAL A 92 -5.56 -3.22 12.75
CA VAL A 92 -4.24 -3.89 12.77
C VAL A 92 -3.79 -4.26 14.18
N ALA A 93 -4.15 -3.47 15.21
CA ALA A 93 -3.75 -3.74 16.59
C ALA A 93 -4.14 -5.15 17.07
N PRO A 94 -5.38 -5.63 16.84
CA PRO A 94 -5.79 -6.96 17.30
C PRO A 94 -5.01 -8.10 16.64
N LEU A 95 -4.41 -7.85 15.47
CA LEU A 95 -3.61 -8.85 14.75
C LEU A 95 -2.17 -8.92 15.28
N VAL A 96 -1.65 -7.80 15.79
CA VAL A 96 -0.21 -7.64 16.08
C VAL A 96 0.09 -7.57 17.58
N MET A 97 -0.71 -6.85 18.35
CA MET A 97 -0.46 -6.63 19.78
C MET A 97 -0.45 -7.91 20.61
N PRO A 98 -1.28 -8.94 20.35
CA PRO A 98 -1.19 -10.21 21.06
C PRO A 98 0.19 -10.87 20.94
N ALA A 99 0.82 -10.82 19.77
CA ALA A 99 2.16 -11.38 19.57
C ALA A 99 3.20 -10.67 20.45
N LEU A 100 3.16 -9.34 20.50
CA LEU A 100 4.01 -8.54 21.39
C LEU A 100 3.76 -8.86 22.87
N GLY A 101 2.49 -8.99 23.26
CA GLY A 101 2.07 -9.33 24.62
C GLY A 101 2.45 -10.76 25.04
N ALA A 102 2.53 -11.69 24.11
CA ALA A 102 2.89 -13.09 24.39
C ALA A 102 4.40 -13.25 24.64
N ASP A 103 5.23 -12.47 23.94
CA ASP A 103 6.70 -12.57 23.97
C ASP A 103 7.37 -11.24 24.37
N PRO A 104 7.68 -11.05 25.68
CA PRO A 104 8.40 -9.87 26.16
C PRO A 104 9.79 -9.72 25.56
N ALA A 105 10.47 -10.81 25.19
CA ALA A 105 11.80 -10.74 24.60
C ALA A 105 11.74 -10.20 23.17
N MET A 106 10.77 -10.66 22.38
CA MET A 106 10.47 -10.07 21.06
C MET A 106 10.06 -8.61 21.21
N ALA A 107 9.19 -8.26 22.18
CA ALA A 107 8.81 -6.88 22.41
C ALA A 107 10.03 -5.96 22.67
N ARG A 108 11.01 -6.40 23.48
CA ARG A 108 12.27 -5.65 23.69
C ARG A 108 13.04 -5.45 22.40
N ARG A 109 13.22 -6.50 21.58
CA ARG A 109 13.95 -6.40 20.31
C ARG A 109 13.26 -5.44 19.33
N VAL A 110 11.95 -5.57 19.20
CA VAL A 110 11.14 -4.71 18.32
C VAL A 110 11.22 -3.24 18.74
N VAL A 111 11.08 -2.96 20.04
CA VAL A 111 11.19 -1.59 20.57
C VAL A 111 12.59 -1.03 20.34
N ALA A 112 13.64 -1.79 20.62
CA ALA A 112 15.01 -1.36 20.35
C ALA A 112 15.24 -1.05 18.86
N ARG A 113 14.76 -1.92 17.97
CA ARG A 113 14.81 -1.71 16.52
C ARG A 113 14.03 -0.47 16.09
N LEU A 114 12.83 -0.25 16.64
CA LEU A 114 12.00 0.92 16.35
C LEU A 114 12.72 2.22 16.70
N LEU A 115 13.29 2.30 17.91
CA LEU A 115 14.00 3.50 18.36
C LEU A 115 15.26 3.78 17.53
N ALA A 116 16.02 2.74 17.18
CA ALA A 116 17.17 2.87 16.29
C ALA A 116 16.76 3.33 14.89
N TRP A 117 15.70 2.74 14.34
CA TRP A 117 15.15 3.09 13.03
C TRP A 117 14.61 4.52 13.01
N ASP A 118 13.89 4.95 14.03
CA ASP A 118 13.32 6.30 14.11
C ASP A 118 14.39 7.38 14.14
N LYS A 119 15.50 7.11 14.83
CA LYS A 119 16.65 8.01 14.85
C LYS A 119 17.33 8.11 13.49
N ALA A 120 17.40 7.01 12.74
CA ALA A 120 18.11 6.93 11.47
C ALA A 120 17.27 7.33 10.25
N THR A 121 15.95 7.33 10.36
CA THR A 121 15.03 7.50 9.23
C THR A 121 14.40 8.89 9.22
N PRO A 122 14.54 9.67 8.14
CA PRO A 122 13.89 10.97 8.01
C PRO A 122 12.38 10.92 8.31
N ASP A 123 11.90 11.95 9.00
CA ASP A 123 10.48 12.08 9.37
C ASP A 123 9.94 13.44 8.88
N PRO A 124 9.12 13.47 7.82
CA PRO A 124 8.57 14.72 7.32
C PRO A 124 7.58 15.38 8.28
N PHE A 125 7.01 14.66 9.26
CA PHE A 125 6.15 15.26 10.28
C PHE A 125 6.97 15.95 11.36
N ARG A 126 8.12 15.37 11.75
CA ARG A 126 9.07 16.02 12.67
C ARG A 126 9.62 17.31 12.07
N GLU A 127 10.01 17.28 10.79
CA GLU A 127 10.48 18.46 10.06
C GLU A 127 9.39 19.55 10.00
N ARG A 128 8.16 19.18 9.62
CA ARG A 128 7.06 20.14 9.54
C ARG A 128 6.67 20.72 10.90
N ALA A 129 6.69 19.91 11.96
CA ALA A 129 6.42 20.40 13.31
C ALA A 129 7.49 21.40 13.79
N ALA A 130 8.76 21.23 13.39
CA ALA A 130 9.83 22.18 13.70
C ALA A 130 9.60 23.58 13.10
N HIS A 131 8.85 23.65 11.99
CA HIS A 131 8.41 24.90 11.37
C HIS A 131 6.97 25.32 11.77
N GLY A 132 6.34 24.59 12.68
CA GLY A 132 4.99 24.87 13.20
C GLY A 132 4.95 25.94 14.28
N THR A 133 3.76 26.15 14.83
CA THR A 133 3.52 27.05 15.98
C THR A 133 4.18 26.52 17.26
N ALA A 134 4.26 27.35 18.31
CA ALA A 134 4.74 26.91 19.63
C ALA A 134 3.94 25.72 20.17
N ASP A 135 2.61 25.73 19.98
CA ASP A 135 1.72 24.65 20.39
C ASP A 135 2.02 23.34 19.66
N VAL A 136 2.23 23.40 18.34
CA VAL A 136 2.62 22.23 17.53
C VAL A 136 3.96 21.65 18.00
N LYS A 137 4.93 22.51 18.33
CA LYS A 137 6.23 22.07 18.88
C LYS A 137 6.07 21.42 20.25
N ALA A 138 5.25 21.99 21.13
CA ALA A 138 4.99 21.44 22.46
C ALA A 138 4.27 20.08 22.39
N GLN A 139 3.26 19.95 21.53
CA GLN A 139 2.56 18.68 21.29
C GLN A 139 3.49 17.62 20.69
N MET A 140 4.36 18.00 19.74
CA MET A 140 5.37 17.09 19.20
C MET A 140 6.34 16.62 20.28
N ALA A 141 6.81 17.51 21.15
CA ALA A 141 7.68 17.15 22.27
C ALA A 141 6.99 16.18 23.25
N GLN A 142 5.68 16.37 23.51
CA GLN A 142 4.91 15.45 24.33
C GLN A 142 4.83 14.06 23.70
N VAL A 143 4.56 13.99 22.39
CA VAL A 143 4.56 12.72 21.65
C VAL A 143 5.91 12.01 21.81
N GLU A 144 7.04 12.71 21.59
CA GLU A 144 8.39 12.14 21.75
C GLU A 144 8.64 11.63 23.18
N ALA A 145 8.18 12.35 24.21
CA ALA A 145 8.29 11.94 25.61
C ALA A 145 7.45 10.69 25.92
N ASP A 146 6.22 10.62 25.40
CA ASP A 146 5.32 9.48 25.56
C ASP A 146 5.87 8.23 24.87
N ILE A 147 6.54 8.39 23.72
CA ILE A 147 7.20 7.28 23.02
C ILE A 147 8.39 6.77 23.84
N ALA A 148 9.28 7.67 24.26
CA ALA A 148 10.47 7.31 25.04
C ALA A 148 10.09 6.58 26.33
N THR A 149 9.04 7.04 27.02
CA THR A 149 8.59 6.49 28.30
C THR A 149 7.70 5.26 28.12
N GLY A 150 6.66 5.37 27.29
CA GLY A 150 5.65 4.33 27.13
C GLY A 150 6.14 3.14 26.32
N THR A 151 6.74 3.40 25.15
CA THR A 151 7.23 2.33 24.27
C THR A 151 8.47 1.66 24.88
N GLY A 152 9.34 2.42 25.54
CA GLY A 152 10.48 1.89 26.29
C GLY A 152 10.09 0.94 27.43
N ARG A 153 8.94 1.16 28.07
CA ARG A 153 8.46 0.34 29.19
C ARG A 153 7.51 -0.79 28.79
N LEU A 154 7.09 -0.85 27.53
CA LEU A 154 6.09 -1.82 27.04
C LEU A 154 6.47 -3.26 27.40
N ALA A 155 7.71 -3.67 27.10
CA ALA A 155 8.14 -5.04 27.34
C ALA A 155 8.22 -5.39 28.83
N ASP A 156 8.59 -4.43 29.68
CA ASP A 156 8.65 -4.65 31.13
C ASP A 156 7.25 -4.69 31.75
N GLN A 157 6.31 -3.89 31.25
CA GLN A 157 4.90 -3.96 31.61
C GLN A 157 4.30 -5.33 31.26
N ILE A 158 4.61 -5.86 30.06
CA ILE A 158 4.17 -7.19 29.65
C ILE A 158 4.82 -8.27 30.53
N ALA A 159 6.12 -8.16 30.81
CA ALA A 159 6.82 -9.14 31.63
C ALA A 159 6.31 -9.20 33.08
N ALA A 160 5.85 -8.06 33.61
CA ALA A 160 5.33 -7.94 34.97
C ALA A 160 3.92 -8.52 35.14
N ASP A 161 3.09 -8.54 34.08
CA ASP A 161 1.70 -9.03 34.13
C ASP A 161 1.57 -10.41 33.46
N LYS A 162 1.84 -11.47 34.24
CA LYS A 162 1.82 -12.86 33.75
C LYS A 162 0.44 -13.34 33.30
N ALA A 163 -0.63 -12.84 33.91
CA ALA A 163 -1.99 -13.19 33.50
C ALA A 163 -2.27 -12.62 32.10
N ARG A 164 -1.97 -11.33 31.89
CA ARG A 164 -2.11 -10.69 30.57
C ARG A 164 -1.18 -11.31 29.51
N GLN A 165 0.01 -11.75 29.90
CA GLN A 165 0.91 -12.47 28.99
C GLN A 165 0.28 -13.78 28.50
N ALA A 166 -0.33 -14.57 29.39
CA ALA A 166 -1.01 -15.82 29.03
C ALA A 166 -2.23 -15.56 28.12
N GLU A 167 -3.04 -14.55 28.43
CA GLU A 167 -4.16 -14.11 27.58
C GLU A 167 -3.68 -13.70 26.18
N SER A 168 -2.58 -12.94 26.12
CA SER A 168 -1.97 -12.50 24.85
C SER A 168 -1.46 -13.69 24.04
N ALA A 169 -0.89 -14.71 24.68
CA ALA A 169 -0.45 -15.94 24.01
C ALA A 169 -1.63 -16.73 23.43
N ALA A 170 -2.74 -16.84 24.16
CA ALA A 170 -3.96 -17.49 23.67
C ALA A 170 -4.58 -16.72 22.49
N ALA A 171 -4.64 -15.38 22.59
CA ALA A 171 -5.12 -14.51 21.54
C ALA A 171 -4.22 -14.58 20.29
N ASP A 172 -2.89 -14.57 20.45
CA ASP A 172 -1.95 -14.68 19.33
C ASP A 172 -2.10 -16.02 18.58
N ALA A 173 -2.27 -17.13 19.32
CA ALA A 173 -2.54 -18.43 18.71
C ALA A 173 -3.88 -18.46 17.95
N ALA A 174 -4.90 -17.73 18.43
CA ALA A 174 -6.18 -17.60 17.72
C ALA A 174 -6.04 -16.78 16.44
N VAL A 175 -5.28 -15.69 16.48
CA VAL A 175 -4.95 -14.87 15.30
C VAL A 175 -4.17 -15.70 14.26
N ASP A 176 -3.19 -16.49 14.68
CA ASP A 176 -2.44 -17.39 13.78
C ASP A 176 -3.38 -18.34 13.03
N ARG A 177 -4.31 -18.98 13.74
CA ARG A 177 -5.30 -19.87 13.11
C ARG A 177 -6.20 -19.12 12.13
N GLN A 178 -6.68 -17.95 12.50
CA GLN A 178 -7.53 -17.14 11.64
C GLN A 178 -6.79 -16.73 10.35
N LEU A 179 -5.55 -16.25 10.46
CA LEU A 179 -4.75 -15.82 9.32
C LEU A 179 -4.33 -16.99 8.44
N ALA A 180 -4.02 -18.16 9.03
CA ALA A 180 -3.76 -19.38 8.28
C ALA A 180 -4.98 -19.79 7.46
N GLN A 181 -6.18 -19.78 8.05
CA GLN A 181 -7.43 -20.07 7.32
C GLN A 181 -7.72 -19.04 6.21
N GLN A 182 -7.48 -17.76 6.46
CA GLN A 182 -7.64 -16.72 5.45
C GLN A 182 -6.66 -16.91 4.29
N THR A 183 -5.39 -17.22 4.60
CA THR A 183 -4.35 -17.47 3.62
C THR A 183 -4.66 -18.73 2.81
N GLU A 184 -5.08 -19.81 3.46
CA GLU A 184 -5.50 -21.04 2.78
C GLU A 184 -6.69 -20.79 1.85
N ARG A 185 -7.71 -20.04 2.27
CA ARG A 185 -8.85 -19.68 1.40
C ARG A 185 -8.43 -18.84 0.20
N ARG A 186 -7.48 -17.92 0.41
CA ARG A 186 -6.98 -17.02 -0.63
C ARG A 186 -6.02 -17.69 -1.59
N CYS A 187 -5.18 -18.58 -1.09
CA CYS A 187 -4.03 -19.18 -1.76
C CYS A 187 -4.14 -20.71 -1.87
N ALA A 188 -5.36 -21.25 -1.79
CA ALA A 188 -5.63 -22.67 -1.97
C ALA A 188 -5.03 -23.18 -3.29
N ALA A 189 -4.75 -24.48 -3.37
CA ALA A 189 -4.27 -25.11 -4.60
C ALA A 189 -5.17 -24.73 -5.79
N GLY A 190 -4.56 -24.09 -6.79
CA GLY A 190 -5.26 -23.55 -7.96
C GLY A 190 -5.82 -22.14 -7.78
N ALA A 191 -5.57 -21.39 -6.70
CA ALA A 191 -5.91 -19.97 -6.64
C ALA A 191 -4.98 -19.14 -7.53
N THR A 192 -5.55 -18.23 -8.33
CA THR A 192 -4.78 -17.31 -9.17
C THR A 192 -3.96 -16.36 -8.29
N ASP A 193 -2.65 -16.28 -8.53
CA ASP A 193 -1.85 -15.20 -7.94
C ASP A 193 -2.19 -13.87 -8.62
N ILE A 194 -3.23 -13.21 -8.13
CA ILE A 194 -3.72 -11.93 -8.65
C ILE A 194 -2.60 -10.88 -8.72
N ALA A 195 -1.60 -10.92 -7.84
CA ALA A 195 -0.47 -10.00 -7.87
C ALA A 195 0.47 -10.24 -9.05
N GLY A 196 0.88 -11.50 -9.22
CA GLY A 196 1.69 -11.93 -10.35
C GLY A 196 0.97 -11.66 -11.67
N GLU A 197 -0.31 -12.04 -11.74
CA GLU A 197 -1.12 -11.87 -12.94
C GLU A 197 -1.39 -10.40 -13.27
N ARG A 198 -1.59 -9.52 -12.28
CA ARG A 198 -1.67 -8.07 -12.54
C ARG A 198 -0.40 -7.53 -13.17
N THR A 199 0.77 -7.97 -12.71
CA THR A 199 2.04 -7.54 -13.32
C THR A 199 2.14 -7.96 -14.79
N ARG A 200 1.67 -9.18 -15.11
CA ARG A 200 1.61 -9.68 -16.49
C ARG A 200 0.61 -8.90 -17.35
N ILE A 201 -0.58 -8.61 -16.82
CA ILE A 201 -1.61 -7.78 -17.47
C ILE A 201 -1.10 -6.36 -17.71
N ASP A 202 -0.50 -5.72 -16.71
CA ASP A 202 0.10 -4.37 -16.83
C ASP A 202 1.13 -4.32 -17.97
N ALA A 203 2.01 -5.33 -18.07
CA ALA A 203 3.02 -5.39 -19.10
C ALA A 203 2.40 -5.58 -20.50
N GLU A 204 1.43 -6.47 -20.62
CA GLU A 204 0.76 -6.77 -21.89
C GLU A 204 -0.06 -5.57 -22.39
N VAL A 205 -0.84 -4.94 -21.50
CA VAL A 205 -1.65 -3.76 -21.86
C VAL A 205 -0.76 -2.60 -22.29
N ARG A 206 0.37 -2.36 -21.60
CA ARG A 206 1.33 -1.31 -22.01
C ARG A 206 1.90 -1.57 -23.40
N ARG A 207 2.22 -2.83 -23.71
CA ARG A 207 2.72 -3.26 -25.01
C ARG A 207 1.67 -3.00 -26.09
N VAL A 208 0.45 -3.49 -25.90
CA VAL A 208 -0.67 -3.29 -26.84
C VAL A 208 -0.93 -1.81 -27.08
N VAL A 209 -0.96 -0.97 -26.04
CA VAL A 209 -1.17 0.48 -26.19
C VAL A 209 -0.02 1.14 -26.94
N ALA A 210 1.23 0.82 -26.62
CA ALA A 210 2.39 1.41 -27.30
C ALA A 210 2.42 1.06 -28.79
N ASP A 211 1.99 -0.15 -29.15
CA ASP A 211 2.01 -0.67 -30.52
C ASP A 211 0.74 -0.31 -31.32
N HIS A 212 -0.33 0.13 -30.66
CA HIS A 212 -1.61 0.41 -31.31
C HIS A 212 -1.50 1.52 -32.36
N ALA A 213 -2.02 1.28 -33.57
CA ALA A 213 -1.89 2.20 -34.70
C ALA A 213 -2.46 3.60 -34.40
N LEU A 214 -3.63 3.67 -33.78
CA LEU A 214 -4.24 4.95 -33.37
C LEU A 214 -3.36 5.73 -32.37
N VAL A 215 -2.78 5.04 -31.39
CA VAL A 215 -1.90 5.66 -30.38
C VAL A 215 -0.65 6.20 -31.04
N ARG A 216 -0.01 5.42 -31.92
CA ARG A 216 1.19 5.85 -32.65
C ARG A 216 0.91 7.02 -33.61
N LYS A 217 -0.28 7.05 -34.23
CA LYS A 217 -0.71 8.18 -35.07
C LYS A 217 -0.91 9.46 -34.26
N HIS A 218 -1.44 9.33 -33.04
CA HIS A 218 -1.68 10.47 -32.15
C HIS A 218 -0.40 10.94 -31.44
N ALA A 219 0.50 10.02 -31.10
CA ALA A 219 1.77 10.31 -30.44
C ALA A 219 2.80 10.90 -31.41
N THR A 220 2.88 12.24 -31.47
CA THR A 220 3.83 12.94 -32.34
C THR A 220 5.28 12.55 -32.01
N GLY A 221 6.02 12.09 -33.02
CA GLY A 221 7.39 11.61 -32.85
C GLY A 221 7.52 10.24 -32.17
N GLY A 222 6.40 9.54 -31.93
CA GLY A 222 6.36 8.21 -31.30
C GLY A 222 6.04 8.25 -29.80
N VAL A 223 5.95 7.06 -29.20
CA VAL A 223 5.65 6.87 -27.77
C VAL A 223 6.94 6.77 -26.98
N ARG A 224 7.18 7.69 -26.04
CA ARG A 224 8.32 7.63 -25.12
C ARG A 224 8.09 6.64 -23.98
N SER A 225 6.90 6.68 -23.38
CA SER A 225 6.56 5.78 -22.28
C SER A 225 5.05 5.63 -22.12
N VAL A 226 4.64 4.46 -21.64
CA VAL A 226 3.26 4.17 -21.22
C VAL A 226 3.28 3.76 -19.75
N SER A 227 2.45 4.42 -18.94
CA SER A 227 2.30 4.11 -17.52
C SER A 227 0.82 3.97 -17.14
N VAL A 228 0.50 2.94 -16.36
CA VAL A 228 -0.84 2.76 -15.79
C VAL A 228 -1.13 3.90 -14.82
N ALA A 229 -2.21 4.65 -15.07
CA ALA A 229 -2.66 5.76 -14.25
C ALA A 229 -3.78 5.35 -13.29
N ALA A 230 -4.73 4.53 -13.76
CA ALA A 230 -5.77 3.94 -12.95
C ALA A 230 -6.12 2.53 -13.45
N THR A 231 -6.68 1.74 -12.54
CA THR A 231 -7.12 0.38 -12.80
C THR A 231 -8.46 0.20 -12.13
N GLU A 232 -9.47 -0.18 -12.90
CA GLU A 232 -10.75 -0.60 -12.35
C GLU A 232 -10.64 -2.07 -11.95
N VAL A 233 -10.81 -2.34 -10.66
CA VAL A 233 -10.75 -3.70 -10.14
C VAL A 233 -11.77 -3.90 -9.04
N ARG A 234 -12.50 -5.02 -9.09
CA ARG A 234 -13.29 -5.50 -7.96
C ARG A 234 -12.37 -6.18 -6.94
N ALA A 235 -12.76 -6.17 -5.66
CA ALA A 235 -12.00 -6.85 -4.62
C ALA A 235 -11.83 -8.34 -4.96
N GLY A 236 -10.59 -8.82 -5.01
CA GLY A 236 -10.28 -10.20 -5.39
C GLY A 236 -10.41 -10.54 -6.88
N ALA A 237 -10.49 -9.55 -7.78
CA ALA A 237 -10.56 -9.77 -9.22
C ALA A 237 -9.30 -9.27 -9.96
N LEU A 238 -9.16 -9.74 -11.21
CA LEU A 238 -8.24 -9.17 -12.20
C LEU A 238 -8.81 -7.85 -12.76
N PRO A 239 -7.95 -6.93 -13.24
CA PRO A 239 -8.38 -5.70 -13.89
C PRO A 239 -9.32 -5.98 -15.07
N THR A 240 -10.44 -5.26 -15.13
CA THR A 240 -11.34 -5.29 -16.29
C THR A 240 -11.18 -4.05 -17.16
N ARG A 241 -10.64 -2.97 -16.60
CA ARG A 241 -10.38 -1.72 -17.33
C ARG A 241 -9.15 -1.02 -16.79
N MET A 242 -8.39 -0.40 -17.69
CA MET A 242 -7.23 0.42 -17.36
C MET A 242 -7.27 1.75 -18.07
N SER A 243 -6.85 2.79 -17.34
CA SER A 243 -6.52 4.10 -17.91
C SER A 243 -5.00 4.24 -17.87
N LEU A 244 -4.39 4.46 -19.03
CA LEU A 244 -2.94 4.59 -19.17
C LEU A 244 -2.57 5.99 -19.60
N THR A 245 -1.55 6.57 -18.98
CA THR A 245 -0.91 7.78 -19.49
C THR A 245 0.09 7.40 -20.57
N VAL A 246 -0.09 7.97 -21.76
CA VAL A 246 0.84 7.86 -22.89
C VAL A 246 1.63 9.16 -22.96
N THR A 247 2.95 9.06 -22.82
CA THR A 247 3.85 10.20 -22.98
C THR A 247 4.48 10.11 -24.36
N PRO A 248 4.17 11.03 -25.29
CA PRO A 248 4.81 11.05 -26.60
C PRO A 248 6.25 11.59 -26.51
N VAL A 249 7.03 11.40 -27.57
CA VAL A 249 8.35 12.02 -27.70
C VAL A 249 8.21 13.53 -27.82
N GLN A 250 7.19 14.00 -28.55
CA GLN A 250 6.85 15.41 -28.71
C GLN A 250 5.36 15.64 -28.39
N GLY A 251 5.04 16.79 -27.77
CA GLY A 251 3.67 17.14 -27.39
C GLY A 251 3.33 16.81 -25.94
N GLN A 252 2.06 16.98 -25.60
CA GLN A 252 1.55 16.76 -24.24
C GLN A 252 1.17 15.30 -24.01
N PRO A 253 1.27 14.79 -22.77
CA PRO A 253 0.72 13.48 -22.43
C PRO A 253 -0.78 13.42 -22.66
N PHE A 254 -1.27 12.27 -23.10
CA PHE A 254 -2.68 11.95 -23.24
C PHE A 254 -2.98 10.60 -22.57
N TYR A 255 -4.24 10.21 -22.56
CA TYR A 255 -4.71 9.02 -21.88
C TYR A 255 -5.32 8.02 -22.85
N ALA A 256 -5.02 6.73 -22.67
CA ALA A 256 -5.62 5.63 -23.38
C ALA A 256 -6.50 4.83 -22.42
N GLU A 257 -7.76 4.59 -22.81
CA GLU A 257 -8.68 3.71 -22.09
C GLU A 257 -8.68 2.35 -22.74
N VAL A 258 -8.49 1.31 -21.93
CA VAL A 258 -8.36 -0.07 -22.41
C VAL A 258 -9.31 -0.97 -21.64
N LEU A 259 -10.11 -1.73 -22.39
CA LEU A 259 -10.88 -2.87 -21.87
C LEU A 259 -9.97 -4.09 -21.82
N ILE A 260 -10.03 -4.82 -20.72
CA ILE A 260 -9.21 -6.01 -20.48
C ILE A 260 -10.14 -7.20 -20.30
N GLU A 261 -9.95 -8.20 -21.14
CA GLU A 261 -10.62 -9.48 -21.03
C GLU A 261 -9.57 -10.53 -20.70
N THR A 262 -9.76 -11.22 -19.58
CA THR A 262 -8.87 -12.29 -19.14
C THR A 262 -9.62 -13.60 -19.09
N THR A 263 -9.05 -14.66 -19.65
CA THR A 263 -9.55 -16.01 -19.41
C THR A 263 -8.72 -16.67 -18.31
N VAL A 264 -9.41 -17.36 -17.41
CA VAL A 264 -8.79 -18.08 -16.29
C VAL A 264 -9.08 -19.57 -16.49
N THR A 265 -8.04 -20.40 -16.51
CA THR A 265 -8.20 -21.84 -16.71
C THR A 265 -8.96 -22.50 -15.57
N ARG A 266 -9.32 -23.78 -15.72
CA ARG A 266 -9.94 -24.58 -14.65
C ARG A 266 -9.02 -24.74 -13.44
N GLU A 267 -7.71 -24.71 -13.66
CA GLU A 267 -6.65 -24.70 -12.64
C GLU A 267 -6.43 -23.29 -12.04
N ARG A 268 -7.33 -22.36 -12.37
CA ARG A 268 -7.33 -20.92 -12.08
C ARG A 268 -5.98 -20.24 -12.30
N ARG A 269 -5.39 -20.47 -13.47
CA ARG A 269 -4.26 -19.70 -13.99
C ARG A 269 -4.73 -18.73 -15.06
N LEU A 270 -4.08 -17.58 -15.19
CA LEU A 270 -4.35 -16.68 -16.30
C LEU A 270 -3.86 -17.31 -17.60
N ASP A 271 -4.78 -17.58 -18.51
CA ASP A 271 -4.48 -18.16 -19.81
C ASP A 271 -4.22 -17.05 -20.83
N THR A 272 -5.30 -16.41 -21.27
CA THR A 272 -5.24 -15.33 -22.26
C THR A 272 -5.51 -13.96 -21.64
N ILE A 273 -4.83 -12.96 -22.19
CA ILE A 273 -5.06 -11.53 -21.93
C ILE A 273 -5.41 -10.91 -23.28
N SER A 274 -6.62 -10.39 -23.41
CA SER A 274 -7.02 -9.55 -24.53
C SER A 274 -7.16 -8.12 -24.04
N ALA A 275 -6.53 -7.19 -24.75
CA ALA A 275 -6.54 -5.77 -24.43
C ALA A 275 -7.08 -5.00 -25.65
N THR A 276 -8.21 -4.33 -25.47
CA THR A 276 -8.89 -3.59 -26.53
C THR A 276 -8.85 -2.11 -26.21
N LEU A 277 -8.22 -1.31 -27.07
CA LEU A 277 -8.28 0.14 -26.95
C LEU A 277 -9.74 0.58 -27.13
N LEU A 278 -10.28 1.32 -26.18
CA LEU A 278 -11.64 1.87 -26.24
C LEU A 278 -11.62 3.29 -26.81
N CYS A 279 -10.70 4.13 -26.35
CA CYS A 279 -10.53 5.50 -26.83
C CYS A 279 -9.21 6.14 -26.38
N LEU A 280 -8.88 7.28 -26.98
CA LEU A 280 -7.89 8.24 -26.50
C LEU A 280 -8.58 9.51 -26.00
N THR A 281 -8.06 10.13 -24.94
CA THR A 281 -8.59 11.37 -24.37
C THR A 281 -7.49 12.23 -23.78
N ASN A 282 -7.69 13.55 -23.75
CA ASN A 282 -6.83 14.49 -23.04
C ASN A 282 -7.27 14.72 -21.58
N GLN A 283 -8.42 14.19 -21.17
CA GLN A 283 -8.94 14.34 -19.82
C GLN A 283 -8.22 13.42 -18.83
N TRP A 284 -7.49 14.05 -17.90
CA TRP A 284 -6.89 13.32 -16.79
C TRP A 284 -7.95 12.94 -15.74
N LEU A 285 -7.64 11.95 -14.91
CA LEU A 285 -8.60 11.32 -13.99
C LEU A 285 -9.38 12.31 -13.12
N GLY A 286 -8.77 13.39 -12.65
CA GLY A 286 -9.42 14.40 -11.81
C GLY A 286 -10.38 15.34 -12.54
N GLN A 287 -10.41 15.35 -13.87
CA GLN A 287 -11.38 16.10 -14.68
C GLN A 287 -12.60 15.26 -15.08
N ARG A 288 -12.54 13.94 -14.87
CA ARG A 288 -13.58 13.03 -15.34
C ARG A 288 -14.78 13.06 -14.39
N GLN A 289 -15.97 12.94 -14.95
CA GLN A 289 -17.19 12.78 -14.16
C GLN A 289 -17.21 11.39 -13.54
N ALA A 290 -17.33 11.32 -12.20
CA ALA A 290 -17.37 10.06 -11.48
C ALA A 290 -18.53 9.17 -11.99
N GLY A 291 -18.23 7.89 -12.23
CA GLY A 291 -19.22 6.91 -12.68
C GLY A 291 -19.65 7.01 -14.15
N ARG A 292 -19.02 7.88 -14.96
CA ARG A 292 -19.27 7.95 -16.41
C ARG A 292 -18.08 7.45 -17.20
N ASP A 293 -18.38 6.76 -18.30
CA ASP A 293 -17.36 6.34 -19.26
C ASP A 293 -16.79 7.58 -19.97
N VAL A 294 -15.49 7.82 -19.85
CA VAL A 294 -14.81 8.95 -20.49
C VAL A 294 -14.84 8.83 -22.02
N CYS A 295 -14.86 7.62 -22.58
CA CYS A 295 -14.95 7.42 -24.03
C CYS A 295 -16.30 7.84 -24.62
N VAL A 296 -17.33 7.98 -23.77
CA VAL A 296 -18.67 8.43 -24.15
C VAL A 296 -18.90 9.90 -23.73
N SER A 297 -18.39 10.27 -22.56
CA SER A 297 -18.67 11.58 -21.96
C SER A 297 -17.70 12.68 -22.37
N ASP A 298 -16.50 12.35 -22.86
CA ASP A 298 -15.58 13.33 -23.43
C ASP A 298 -15.89 13.54 -24.92
N PRO A 299 -16.39 14.72 -25.34
CA PRO A 299 -16.67 15.00 -26.75
C PRO A 299 -15.40 15.06 -27.61
N GLN A 300 -14.21 15.14 -26.98
CA GLN A 300 -12.92 15.11 -27.67
C GLN A 300 -12.28 13.71 -27.67
N ALA A 301 -12.98 12.68 -27.16
CA ALA A 301 -12.47 11.33 -27.20
C ALA A 301 -12.30 10.84 -28.65
N ILE A 302 -11.18 10.19 -28.94
CA ILE A 302 -10.86 9.60 -30.24
C ILE A 302 -11.07 8.11 -30.14
N LEU A 303 -11.98 7.56 -30.95
CA LEU A 303 -12.30 6.13 -30.98
C LEU A 303 -11.39 5.38 -32.00
N PRO A 304 -11.08 4.09 -31.79
CA PRO A 304 -10.31 3.22 -32.69
C PRO A 304 -10.82 3.17 -34.14
#